data_AF-A0A9W6KNH5-F1
#
_entry.id   AF-A0A9W6KNH5-F1
#
_cell.length_a   1.000
_cell.length_b   1.000
_cell.length_c   1.000
_cell.angle_alpha   90.00
_cell.angle_beta   90.00
_cell.angle_gamma   90.00
#
_symmetry.space_group_name_H-M   'P 1'
#
loop_
_entity.id
_entity.type
_entity.pdbx_description
1 polymer ?
#
loop_
_entity_poly.entity_id
_entity_poly.type
_entity_poly.pdbx_seq_one_letter_code
_entity_poly.pdbx_strand_id
1 'polypeptide(L)'
;MLDRGVDPGQAVGGEFGPSLVYVYAAAEDEQRGDVPCHVFDRIPTASTIDTLPGMTGRVVRRTVAVLAFLAAAVLAATPSPGEAARPPLRVLQLNLCDSGFAGCYSGRALDVAAAVMRANRPDVVTLNEICSGDVEALGTVLDGVFPGDLVVRAFEPAGDRRTGAPFACVNGEDYGIGLLARFAGGRRTTVVEGGLYPEQDTQDLHDPEQRAWVCVHAAGAYQACTTHLANTVPGVAFKQCQYLFGVAIPGLHDRAGYVPTVAAGDFNLLERAQGCIPERAYVRADDGAVQYVAATADHAVIGSSALDLQQSTDHPGLLVSLAGN
;
A
#
# COMPACT_ATOMS: atom_id res chain seq x y z
N MET A 1 -41.89 51.72 23.12
CA MET A 1 -41.22 53.03 22.89
C MET A 1 -39.79 52.70 22.52
N LEU A 2 -39.51 52.68 21.20
CA LEU A 2 -38.21 52.55 20.49
C LEU A 2 -37.44 51.23 20.74
N ASP A 3 -37.36 50.23 19.87
CA ASP A 3 -37.38 50.09 18.39
C ASP A 3 -36.15 50.65 17.64
N ARG A 4 -35.26 49.72 17.24
CA ARG A 4 -34.27 49.75 16.14
C ARG A 4 -34.00 48.27 15.83
N GLY A 5 -34.35 47.66 14.70
CA GLY A 5 -34.45 48.16 13.34
C GLY A 5 -33.24 47.65 12.56
N VAL A 6 -33.26 46.37 12.16
CA VAL A 6 -32.27 45.78 11.23
C VAL A 6 -32.97 45.59 9.88
N ASP A 7 -32.42 46.24 8.87
CA ASP A 7 -32.92 46.32 7.51
C ASP A 7 -32.43 45.11 6.68
N PRO A 8 -33.31 44.34 6.00
CA PRO A 8 -32.92 43.28 5.10
C PRO A 8 -33.00 43.78 3.65
N GLY A 9 -31.85 44.03 3.02
CA GLY A 9 -31.86 44.26 1.58
C GLY A 9 -30.58 44.84 1.03
N GLN A 10 -29.73 43.99 0.45
CA GLN A 10 -29.24 44.24 -0.91
C GLN A 10 -28.68 42.96 -1.53
N ALA A 11 -29.47 42.40 -2.44
CA ALA A 11 -29.04 41.48 -3.45
C ALA A 11 -28.34 42.25 -4.58
N VAL A 12 -27.17 41.76 -4.97
CA VAL A 12 -26.51 42.00 -6.26
C VAL A 12 -25.88 40.64 -6.57
N GLY A 13 -26.35 39.82 -7.50
CA GLY A 13 -26.48 40.14 -8.93
C GLY A 13 -25.17 39.76 -9.62
N GLY A 14 -24.94 38.46 -9.80
CA GLY A 14 -23.77 37.90 -10.48
C GLY A 14 -24.17 36.69 -11.31
N GLU A 15 -23.92 36.76 -12.61
CA GLU A 15 -24.49 35.95 -13.67
C GLU A 15 -24.19 34.44 -13.62
N PHE A 16 -25.20 33.65 -13.98
CA PHE A 16 -25.10 32.22 -14.20
C PHE A 16 -24.44 31.92 -15.55
N GLY A 17 -23.28 31.27 -15.52
CA GLY A 17 -22.68 30.55 -16.65
C GLY A 17 -22.99 29.04 -16.57
N PRO A 18 -23.00 28.30 -17.68
CA PRO A 18 -23.76 27.06 -17.80
C PRO A 18 -23.17 25.89 -17.01
N SER A 19 -24.08 25.12 -16.44
CA SER A 19 -23.90 23.82 -15.81
C SER A 19 -23.19 22.83 -16.74
N LEU A 20 -22.12 22.20 -16.25
CA LEU A 20 -21.56 20.98 -16.82
C LEU A 20 -21.92 19.82 -15.91
N VAL A 21 -23.00 19.12 -16.28
CA VAL A 21 -23.38 17.82 -15.73
C VAL A 21 -22.51 16.77 -16.42
N TYR A 22 -21.62 16.11 -15.67
CA TYR A 22 -20.96 14.90 -16.16
C TYR A 22 -21.81 13.69 -15.75
N VAL A 23 -22.50 13.11 -16.73
CA VAL A 23 -23.05 11.75 -16.64
C VAL A 23 -21.99 10.82 -17.20
N TYR A 24 -21.37 10.00 -16.35
CA TYR A 24 -20.58 8.87 -16.83
C TYR A 24 -21.55 7.71 -17.09
N ALA A 25 -21.76 7.41 -18.36
CA ALA A 25 -22.40 6.18 -18.79
C ALA A 25 -21.37 5.04 -18.71
N ALA A 26 -21.76 3.94 -18.07
CA ALA A 26 -21.02 2.68 -18.09
C ALA A 26 -20.98 2.15 -19.55
N ALA A 27 -19.78 1.89 -20.04
CA ALA A 27 -19.58 1.12 -21.26
C ALA A 27 -19.33 -0.34 -20.86
N GLU A 28 -20.37 -1.16 -21.01
CA GLU A 28 -20.20 -2.59 -21.27
C GLU A 28 -19.69 -2.72 -22.70
N ASP A 29 -18.51 -3.29 -22.91
CA ASP A 29 -18.23 -3.95 -24.18
C ASP A 29 -17.47 -5.25 -23.96
N GLU A 30 -18.19 -6.30 -24.31
CA GLU A 30 -17.84 -7.70 -24.29
C GLU A 30 -17.22 -7.99 -25.66
N GLN A 31 -15.88 -8.10 -25.74
CA GLN A 31 -15.28 -8.65 -26.96
C GLN A 31 -14.05 -9.53 -26.70
N ARG A 32 -14.41 -10.82 -26.65
CA ARG A 32 -13.62 -12.02 -26.84
C ARG A 32 -12.82 -11.95 -28.15
N GLY A 33 -11.50 -12.10 -28.05
CA GLY A 33 -10.61 -12.21 -29.21
C GLY A 33 -9.46 -13.17 -28.92
N ASP A 34 -9.56 -14.38 -29.46
CA ASP A 34 -8.52 -15.42 -29.47
C ASP A 34 -7.22 -14.90 -30.10
N VAL A 35 -6.09 -15.13 -29.42
CA VAL A 35 -4.75 -14.96 -30.01
C VAL A 35 -4.05 -16.33 -30.04
N PRO A 36 -3.61 -16.81 -31.22
CA PRO A 36 -3.04 -18.15 -31.35
C PRO A 36 -1.59 -18.21 -30.85
N CYS A 37 -1.28 -19.34 -30.20
CA CYS A 37 0.06 -19.76 -29.80
C CYS A 37 1.02 -19.86 -31.00
N HIS A 38 2.08 -19.06 -31.00
CA HIS A 38 3.22 -19.28 -31.89
C HIS A 38 4.08 -20.44 -31.37
N VAL A 39 4.09 -21.50 -32.16
CA VAL A 39 5.00 -22.65 -32.08
C VAL A 39 6.43 -22.18 -32.36
N PHE A 40 7.32 -22.31 -31.39
CA PHE A 40 8.77 -22.24 -31.60
C PHE A 40 9.29 -23.63 -31.98
N ASP A 41 9.39 -23.88 -33.28
CA ASP A 41 10.19 -24.98 -33.83
C ASP A 41 11.57 -24.45 -34.24
N ARG A 42 12.64 -24.98 -33.62
CA ARG A 42 13.83 -25.55 -34.27
C ARG A 42 14.98 -25.73 -33.28
N ILE A 43 15.21 -26.98 -32.92
CA ILE A 43 16.45 -27.52 -32.37
C ILE A 43 17.48 -27.60 -33.51
N PRO A 44 18.70 -27.05 -33.39
CA PRO A 44 19.77 -27.37 -34.33
C PRO A 44 20.27 -28.80 -34.05
N THR A 45 20.11 -29.65 -35.06
CA THR A 45 20.70 -30.99 -35.14
C THR A 45 22.22 -30.92 -35.16
N ALA A 46 22.84 -31.89 -34.48
CA ALA A 46 24.27 -32.09 -34.38
C ALA A 46 24.97 -32.14 -35.76
N SER A 47 25.98 -31.29 -35.92
CA SER A 47 26.94 -31.39 -37.03
C SER A 47 27.91 -32.55 -36.77
N THR A 48 28.00 -33.41 -37.76
CA THR A 48 28.94 -34.53 -37.89
C THR A 48 30.38 -34.02 -37.83
N ILE A 49 31.20 -34.60 -36.95
CA ILE A 49 32.65 -34.34 -36.91
C ILE A 49 33.34 -35.36 -37.81
N ASP A 50 33.99 -34.84 -38.85
CA ASP A 50 34.88 -35.58 -39.74
C ASP A 50 36.07 -36.21 -39.00
N THR A 51 36.38 -37.43 -39.40
CA THR A 51 37.48 -38.24 -38.88
C THR A 51 38.80 -37.79 -39.53
N LEU A 52 39.76 -37.28 -38.75
CA LEU A 52 41.12 -37.01 -39.21
C LEU A 52 42.07 -38.18 -38.90
N PRO A 53 43.00 -38.54 -39.79
CA PRO A 53 43.91 -39.66 -39.60
C PRO A 53 45.20 -39.26 -38.84
N GLY A 54 45.66 -40.18 -38.00
CA GLY A 54 47.08 -40.42 -37.70
C GLY A 54 47.89 -39.27 -37.08
N MET A 55 47.90 -39.17 -35.76
CA MET A 55 48.94 -38.43 -35.02
C MET A 55 49.60 -39.29 -33.95
N THR A 56 50.93 -39.30 -34.00
CA THR A 56 51.87 -40.12 -33.27
C THR A 56 51.99 -39.75 -31.78
N GLY A 57 51.93 -40.79 -30.93
CA GLY A 57 52.52 -41.05 -29.60
C GLY A 57 52.86 -39.97 -28.54
N ARG A 58 53.02 -38.67 -28.85
CA ARG A 58 53.43 -37.64 -27.87
C ARG A 58 52.38 -36.59 -27.54
N VAL A 59 51.31 -36.46 -28.32
CA VAL A 59 50.26 -35.45 -28.12
C VAL A 59 49.19 -35.91 -27.12
N VAL A 60 48.99 -37.22 -26.95
CA VAL A 60 47.93 -37.82 -26.10
C VAL A 60 48.06 -37.46 -24.61
N ARG A 61 49.27 -37.20 -24.10
CA ARG A 61 49.47 -36.86 -22.67
C ARG A 61 49.06 -35.43 -22.31
N ARG A 62 49.04 -34.49 -23.26
CA ARG A 62 48.62 -33.10 -22.98
C ARG A 62 47.10 -32.95 -23.04
N THR A 63 46.41 -33.72 -23.88
CA THR A 63 44.95 -33.66 -24.01
C THR A 63 44.21 -34.22 -22.79
N VAL A 64 44.74 -35.27 -22.17
CA VAL A 64 44.15 -35.86 -20.95
C VAL A 64 44.27 -34.93 -19.75
N ALA A 65 45.37 -34.18 -19.63
CA ALA A 65 45.56 -33.21 -18.55
C ALA A 65 44.62 -32.00 -18.65
N VAL A 66 44.33 -31.53 -19.86
CA VAL A 66 43.39 -30.40 -20.10
C VAL A 66 41.93 -30.83 -19.84
N LEU A 67 41.55 -32.05 -20.23
CA LEU A 67 40.22 -32.58 -19.95
C LEU A 67 40.01 -32.88 -18.45
N ALA A 68 41.04 -33.33 -17.73
CA ALA A 68 40.98 -33.51 -16.28
C ALA A 68 40.85 -32.17 -15.52
N PHE A 69 41.50 -31.10 -16.00
CA PHE A 69 41.35 -29.75 -15.44
C PHE A 69 39.97 -29.15 -15.72
N LEU A 70 39.39 -29.37 -16.91
CA LEU A 70 38.03 -28.92 -17.24
C LEU A 70 36.97 -29.71 -16.45
N ALA A 71 37.16 -31.02 -16.24
CA ALA A 71 36.27 -31.83 -15.41
C ALA A 71 36.34 -31.43 -13.92
N ALA A 72 37.53 -31.08 -13.40
CA ALA A 72 37.70 -30.58 -12.05
C ALA A 72 37.10 -29.17 -11.85
N ALA A 73 37.15 -28.31 -12.87
CA ALA A 73 36.52 -26.98 -12.83
C ALA A 73 34.98 -27.05 -12.87
N VAL A 74 34.41 -28.05 -13.57
CA VAL A 74 32.94 -28.26 -13.62
C VAL A 74 32.42 -28.89 -12.32
N LEU A 75 33.21 -29.72 -11.61
CA LEU A 75 32.82 -30.26 -10.30
C LEU A 75 33.03 -29.27 -9.12
N ALA A 76 33.80 -28.20 -9.29
CA ALA A 76 34.01 -27.18 -8.26
C ALA A 76 32.97 -26.03 -8.30
N ALA A 77 32.10 -26.01 -9.32
CA ALA A 77 30.98 -25.08 -9.41
C ALA A 77 29.73 -25.66 -8.72
N THR A 78 29.84 -26.04 -7.45
CA THR A 78 28.64 -26.13 -6.62
C THR A 78 28.12 -24.69 -6.47
N PRO A 79 26.90 -24.36 -6.93
CA PRO A 79 26.33 -23.07 -6.63
C PRO A 79 26.39 -22.92 -5.11
N SER A 80 27.03 -21.85 -4.64
CA SER A 80 26.87 -21.44 -3.25
C SER A 80 25.38 -21.50 -2.93
N PRO A 81 24.95 -22.02 -1.77
CA PRO A 81 23.56 -21.93 -1.38
C PRO A 81 23.17 -20.46 -1.55
N GLY A 82 22.38 -20.17 -2.58
CA GLY A 82 21.94 -18.82 -2.83
C GLY A 82 21.26 -18.37 -1.56
N GLU A 83 21.66 -17.22 -1.03
CA GLU A 83 20.98 -16.60 0.09
C GLU A 83 19.48 -16.66 -0.23
N ALA A 84 18.73 -17.43 0.57
CA ALA A 84 17.34 -17.70 0.26
C ALA A 84 16.64 -16.35 0.13
N ALA A 85 16.09 -16.06 -1.04
CA ALA A 85 15.44 -14.79 -1.31
C ALA A 85 14.43 -14.52 -0.20
N ARG A 86 14.54 -13.35 0.44
CA ARG A 86 13.59 -12.97 1.51
C ARG A 86 12.18 -13.03 0.92
N PRO A 87 11.20 -13.56 1.68
CA PRO A 87 9.82 -13.55 1.21
C PRO A 87 9.38 -12.11 0.91
N PRO A 88 8.51 -11.90 -0.08
CA PRO A 88 8.00 -10.57 -0.40
C PRO A 88 7.27 -9.98 0.79
N LEU A 89 7.41 -8.66 1.00
CA LEU A 89 6.59 -7.91 1.93
C LEU A 89 5.20 -7.73 1.33
N ARG A 90 4.16 -8.17 2.05
CA ARG A 90 2.77 -8.08 1.59
C ARG A 90 2.02 -7.00 2.35
N VAL A 91 1.44 -6.05 1.61
CA VAL A 91 0.77 -4.87 2.15
C VAL A 91 -0.69 -4.93 1.74
N LEU A 92 -1.59 -4.91 2.71
CA LEU A 92 -3.04 -4.89 2.50
C LEU A 92 -3.59 -3.56 2.97
N GLN A 93 -4.15 -2.78 2.07
CA GLN A 93 -4.88 -1.55 2.38
C GLN A 93 -6.39 -1.79 2.33
N LEU A 94 -7.09 -1.31 3.35
CA LEU A 94 -8.54 -1.41 3.53
C LEU A 94 -9.13 -0.07 3.99
N ASN A 95 -10.20 0.38 3.33
CA ASN A 95 -11.12 1.37 3.87
C ASN A 95 -12.41 0.61 4.24
N LEU A 96 -12.73 0.54 5.54
CA LEU A 96 -13.77 -0.36 6.05
C LEU A 96 -15.14 0.30 6.16
N CYS A 97 -15.23 1.62 6.10
CA CYS A 97 -16.49 2.34 6.28
C CYS A 97 -17.23 1.89 7.56
N ASP A 98 -16.50 1.59 8.64
CA ASP A 98 -17.02 0.92 9.84
C ASP A 98 -17.44 1.89 10.96
N SER A 99 -17.40 3.21 10.68
CA SER A 99 -17.77 4.27 11.62
C SER A 99 -19.21 4.21 12.12
N GLY A 100 -20.09 3.58 11.33
CA GLY A 100 -21.54 3.55 11.55
C GLY A 100 -22.32 4.73 10.97
N PHE A 101 -21.66 5.76 10.44
CA PHE A 101 -22.31 6.96 9.89
C PHE A 101 -22.34 7.01 8.37
N ALA A 102 -21.30 6.48 7.72
CA ALA A 102 -21.16 6.53 6.29
C ALA A 102 -22.22 5.65 5.60
N GLY A 103 -22.68 6.06 4.42
CA GLY A 103 -23.75 5.37 3.70
C GLY A 103 -23.37 3.93 3.26
N CYS A 104 -22.07 3.63 3.22
CA CYS A 104 -21.52 2.31 2.94
C CYS A 104 -21.45 1.39 4.18
N TYR A 105 -21.78 1.88 5.38
CA TYR A 105 -21.71 1.09 6.60
C TYR A 105 -22.65 -0.11 6.52
N SER A 106 -22.09 -1.31 6.66
CA SER A 106 -22.84 -2.56 6.58
C SER A 106 -22.86 -3.36 7.89
N GLY A 107 -22.00 -3.00 8.85
CA GLY A 107 -21.72 -3.78 10.06
C GLY A 107 -21.06 -5.13 9.82
N ARG A 108 -20.58 -5.41 8.60
CA ARG A 108 -19.92 -6.67 8.23
C ARG A 108 -18.44 -6.52 7.87
N ALA A 109 -17.94 -5.29 7.73
CA ALA A 109 -16.62 -5.02 7.17
C ALA A 109 -15.49 -5.66 7.98
N LEU A 110 -15.58 -5.62 9.31
CA LEU A 110 -14.59 -6.21 10.20
C LEU A 110 -14.44 -7.73 10.00
N ASP A 111 -15.54 -8.47 9.92
CA ASP A 111 -15.54 -9.92 9.73
C ASP A 111 -14.97 -10.32 8.35
N VAL A 112 -15.33 -9.57 7.31
CA VAL A 112 -14.81 -9.78 5.95
C VAL A 112 -13.32 -9.47 5.89
N ALA A 113 -12.88 -8.36 6.49
CA ALA A 113 -11.47 -7.99 6.60
C ALA A 113 -10.66 -9.09 7.31
N ALA A 114 -11.17 -9.62 8.42
CA ALA A 114 -10.55 -10.73 9.13
C ALA A 114 -10.42 -12.00 8.26
N ALA A 115 -11.43 -12.32 7.44
CA ALA A 115 -11.36 -13.44 6.51
C ALA A 115 -10.30 -13.23 5.42
N VAL A 116 -10.26 -12.02 4.84
CA VAL A 116 -9.25 -11.61 3.85
C VAL A 116 -7.84 -11.69 4.42
N MET A 117 -7.62 -11.19 5.64
CA MET A 117 -6.32 -11.26 6.31
C MET A 117 -5.85 -12.70 6.53
N ARG A 118 -6.76 -13.61 6.93
CA ARG A 118 -6.41 -15.04 7.09
C ARG A 118 -6.03 -15.69 5.76
N ALA A 119 -6.78 -15.41 4.70
CA ALA A 119 -6.54 -15.97 3.37
C ALA A 119 -5.26 -15.42 2.73
N ASN A 120 -4.99 -14.13 2.92
CA ASN A 120 -3.92 -13.42 2.24
C ASN A 120 -2.69 -13.20 3.10
N ARG A 121 -2.72 -13.44 4.41
CA ARG A 121 -1.55 -13.39 5.29
C ARG A 121 -0.63 -12.15 5.03
N PRO A 122 -1.16 -10.92 5.08
CA PRO A 122 -0.36 -9.71 4.86
C PRO A 122 0.65 -9.48 5.99
N ASP A 123 1.77 -8.83 5.70
CA ASP A 123 2.74 -8.39 6.72
C ASP A 123 2.38 -7.00 7.27
N VAL A 124 1.79 -6.15 6.44
CA VAL A 124 1.30 -4.82 6.82
C VAL A 124 -0.18 -4.73 6.45
N VAL A 125 -1.00 -4.28 7.39
CA VAL A 125 -2.41 -3.93 7.14
C VAL A 125 -2.63 -2.48 7.51
N THR A 126 -3.06 -1.68 6.54
CA THR A 126 -3.50 -0.31 6.74
C THR A 126 -5.02 -0.24 6.69
N LEU A 127 -5.60 0.53 7.61
CA LEU A 127 -7.04 0.60 7.86
C LEU A 127 -7.48 2.06 7.85
N ASN A 128 -8.53 2.36 7.10
CA ASN A 128 -9.23 3.65 7.14
C ASN A 128 -10.71 3.45 7.51
N GLU A 129 -11.28 4.50 8.06
CA GLU A 129 -12.67 4.56 8.51
C GLU A 129 -13.04 3.44 9.49
N ILE A 130 -12.23 3.30 10.53
CA ILE A 130 -12.42 2.29 11.57
C ILE A 130 -12.69 2.94 12.92
N CYS A 131 -13.19 2.14 13.84
CA CYS A 131 -13.23 2.45 15.26
C CYS A 131 -11.96 1.91 15.94
N SER A 132 -11.55 2.52 17.06
CA SER A 132 -10.29 2.15 17.74
C SER A 132 -10.25 0.69 18.20
N GLY A 133 -11.39 0.10 18.56
CA GLY A 133 -11.50 -1.33 18.90
C GLY A 133 -11.19 -2.28 17.74
N ASP A 134 -11.38 -1.86 16.49
CA ASP A 134 -11.15 -2.68 15.30
C ASP A 134 -9.68 -3.05 15.12
N VAL A 135 -8.76 -2.16 15.54
CA VAL A 135 -7.31 -2.40 15.50
C VAL A 135 -6.94 -3.57 16.40
N GLU A 136 -7.52 -3.64 17.61
CA GLU A 136 -7.28 -4.76 18.52
C GLU A 136 -7.85 -6.06 17.97
N ALA A 137 -9.10 -6.03 17.48
CA ALA A 137 -9.77 -7.18 16.90
C ALA A 137 -9.00 -7.78 15.70
N LEU A 138 -8.63 -6.94 14.72
CA LEU A 138 -7.87 -7.38 13.54
C LEU A 138 -6.42 -7.70 13.89
N GLY A 139 -5.83 -7.01 14.87
CA GLY A 139 -4.50 -7.36 15.39
C GLY A 139 -4.47 -8.78 15.96
N THR A 140 -5.50 -9.20 16.71
CA THR A 140 -5.62 -10.59 17.20
C THR A 140 -5.74 -11.59 16.06
N VAL A 141 -6.41 -11.23 14.95
CA VAL A 141 -6.44 -12.07 13.75
C VAL A 141 -5.02 -12.25 13.21
N LEU A 142 -4.25 -11.17 13.09
CA LEU A 142 -2.89 -11.21 12.55
C LEU A 142 -1.93 -12.00 13.44
N ASP A 143 -2.04 -11.89 14.77
CA ASP A 143 -1.31 -12.73 15.73
C ASP A 143 -1.59 -14.22 15.50
N GLY A 144 -2.87 -14.58 15.25
CA GLY A 144 -3.27 -15.96 14.96
C GLY A 144 -2.76 -16.46 13.60
N VAL A 145 -2.62 -15.57 12.62
CA VAL A 145 -2.00 -15.91 11.33
C VAL A 145 -0.51 -16.18 11.49
N PHE A 146 0.18 -15.42 12.35
CA PHE A 146 1.63 -15.46 12.53
C PHE A 146 2.04 -15.72 13.98
N PRO A 147 1.79 -16.93 14.50
CA PRO A 147 2.12 -17.26 15.89
C PRO A 147 3.62 -17.13 16.14
N GLY A 148 3.99 -16.34 17.15
CA GLY A 148 5.37 -16.13 17.59
C GLY A 148 6.08 -14.93 16.96
N ASP A 149 5.47 -14.27 15.97
CA ASP A 149 5.95 -12.99 15.46
C ASP A 149 5.45 -11.82 16.30
N LEU A 150 6.10 -10.65 16.13
CA LEU A 150 5.64 -9.42 16.73
C LEU A 150 4.65 -8.73 15.79
N VAL A 151 3.41 -8.52 16.25
CA VAL A 151 2.46 -7.61 15.59
C VAL A 151 2.37 -6.33 16.40
N VAL A 152 2.81 -5.23 15.79
CA VAL A 152 2.59 -3.88 16.33
C VAL A 152 1.26 -3.37 15.82
N ARG A 153 0.45 -2.86 16.75
CA ARG A 153 -0.83 -2.22 16.52
C ARG A 153 -0.66 -0.72 16.78
N ALA A 154 -1.13 0.11 15.86
CA ALA A 154 -1.15 1.55 16.01
C ALA A 154 -2.49 2.10 15.54
N PHE A 155 -3.00 3.09 16.26
CA PHE A 155 -4.23 3.80 15.95
C PHE A 155 -3.98 5.29 16.11
N GLU A 156 -4.51 6.10 15.20
CA GLU A 156 -4.54 7.54 15.33
C GLU A 156 -5.97 8.03 15.08
N PRO A 157 -6.58 8.73 16.05
CA PRO A 157 -7.92 9.26 15.88
C PRO A 157 -7.94 10.36 14.81
N ALA A 158 -9.01 10.37 14.02
CA ALA A 158 -9.37 11.59 13.30
C ALA A 158 -9.85 12.64 14.30
N GLY A 159 -9.61 13.92 14.03
CA GLY A 159 -10.11 15.01 14.87
C GLY A 159 -11.53 15.41 14.50
N ASP A 160 -12.27 15.95 15.45
CA ASP A 160 -13.54 16.66 15.21
C ASP A 160 -13.28 18.16 15.32
N ARG A 161 -13.31 18.85 14.18
CA ARG A 161 -13.11 20.31 14.09
C ARG A 161 -14.13 21.11 14.92
N ARG A 162 -15.32 20.55 15.20
CA ARG A 162 -16.37 21.25 15.97
C ARG A 162 -16.07 21.28 17.46
N THR A 163 -15.51 20.20 17.98
CA THR A 163 -15.32 20.00 19.43
C THR A 163 -13.85 20.10 19.85
N GLY A 164 -12.92 19.89 18.92
CA GLY A 164 -11.49 19.74 19.20
C GLY A 164 -11.11 18.41 19.84
N ALA A 165 -12.08 17.49 19.99
CA ALA A 165 -11.87 16.13 20.48
C ALA A 165 -11.63 15.15 19.31
N PRO A 166 -11.26 13.88 19.56
CA PRO A 166 -11.41 12.83 18.57
C PRO A 166 -12.82 12.76 18.00
N PHE A 167 -12.93 12.50 16.70
CA PHE A 167 -14.19 12.14 16.08
C PHE A 167 -14.62 10.76 16.60
N ALA A 168 -15.92 10.55 16.83
CA ALA A 168 -16.41 9.32 17.44
C ALA A 168 -17.19 8.47 16.43
N CYS A 169 -17.04 7.15 16.54
CA CYS A 169 -17.93 6.15 15.95
C CYS A 169 -19.30 6.12 16.63
N VAL A 170 -20.29 5.50 15.99
CA VAL A 170 -21.65 5.33 16.57
C VAL A 170 -21.68 4.55 17.88
N ASN A 171 -20.68 3.68 18.10
CA ASN A 171 -20.52 2.90 19.33
C ASN A 171 -19.84 3.70 20.47
N GLY A 172 -19.44 4.95 20.21
CA GLY A 172 -18.78 5.84 21.16
C GLY A 172 -17.26 5.68 21.24
N GLU A 173 -16.66 4.79 20.45
CA GLU A 173 -15.20 4.70 20.32
C GLU A 173 -14.65 5.81 19.42
N ASP A 174 -13.36 6.11 19.56
CA ASP A 174 -12.68 7.02 18.64
C ASP A 174 -12.67 6.43 17.23
N TYR A 175 -13.01 7.26 16.25
CA TYR A 175 -12.95 6.97 14.82
C TYR A 175 -11.62 7.45 14.24
N GLY A 176 -11.02 6.70 13.32
CA GLY A 176 -9.77 7.12 12.68
C GLY A 176 -9.15 6.07 11.76
N ILE A 177 -7.83 5.99 11.83
CA ILE A 177 -7.00 5.13 10.99
C ILE A 177 -6.20 4.15 11.86
N GLY A 178 -5.97 2.94 11.32
CA GLY A 178 -5.27 1.86 12.00
C GLY A 178 -4.14 1.28 11.17
N LEU A 179 -3.10 0.81 11.85
CA LEU A 179 -1.96 0.16 11.24
C LEU A 179 -1.58 -1.09 12.04
N LEU A 180 -1.51 -2.23 11.35
CA LEU A 180 -0.98 -3.48 11.86
C LEU A 180 0.30 -3.80 11.11
N ALA A 181 1.42 -3.94 11.81
CA ALA A 181 2.72 -4.24 11.21
C ALA A 181 3.35 -5.47 11.87
N ARG A 182 3.58 -6.52 11.07
CA ARG A 182 4.21 -7.77 11.49
C ARG A 182 5.72 -7.73 11.29
N PHE A 183 6.47 -8.11 12.32
CA PHE A 183 7.91 -8.30 12.27
C PHE A 183 8.26 -9.74 12.66
N ALA A 184 8.90 -10.45 11.74
CA ALA A 184 9.37 -11.81 11.97
C ALA A 184 10.43 -11.86 13.09
N GLY A 185 10.39 -12.92 13.90
CA GLY A 185 11.43 -13.22 14.88
C GLY A 185 11.26 -12.59 16.26
N GLY A 186 10.05 -12.17 16.63
CA GLY A 186 9.71 -11.74 17.99
C GLY A 186 10.19 -10.33 18.34
N ARG A 187 10.62 -10.13 19.61
CA ARG A 187 10.82 -8.80 20.22
C ARG A 187 11.74 -7.92 19.38
N ARG A 188 11.23 -6.75 19.01
CA ARG A 188 11.95 -5.68 18.31
C ARG A 188 11.61 -4.35 18.97
N THR A 189 12.56 -3.42 18.98
CA THR A 189 12.28 -2.04 19.38
C THR A 189 11.52 -1.37 18.26
N THR A 190 10.33 -0.87 18.57
CA THR A 190 9.47 -0.19 17.61
C THR A 190 9.10 1.19 18.13
N VAL A 191 8.97 2.14 17.22
CA VAL A 191 8.51 3.51 17.48
C VAL A 191 7.20 3.69 16.74
N VAL A 192 6.18 4.16 17.45
CA VAL A 192 4.91 4.57 16.86
C VAL A 192 4.86 6.09 16.91
N GLU A 193 4.57 6.71 15.77
CA GLU A 193 4.41 8.15 15.67
C GLU A 193 3.26 8.48 14.73
N GLY A 194 2.41 9.42 15.12
CA GLY A 194 1.25 9.85 14.35
C GLY A 194 0.82 11.25 14.74
N GLY A 195 -0.21 11.72 14.05
CA GLY A 195 -0.86 12.98 14.36
C GLY A 195 -1.84 13.44 13.28
N LEU A 196 -2.50 14.56 13.57
CA LEU A 196 -3.31 15.27 12.60
C LEU A 196 -2.43 16.03 11.60
N TYR A 197 -2.90 16.14 10.35
CA TYR A 197 -2.25 17.00 9.38
C TYR A 197 -2.37 18.48 9.75
N PRO A 198 -1.34 19.31 9.46
CA PRO A 198 -1.45 20.76 9.66
C PRO A 198 -2.47 21.42 8.72
N GLU A 199 -2.57 20.92 7.49
CA GLU A 199 -3.62 21.34 6.55
C GLU A 199 -4.84 20.43 6.74
N GLN A 200 -5.98 21.03 7.05
CA GLN A 200 -7.26 20.36 7.22
C GLN A 200 -8.30 20.99 6.31
N ASP A 201 -9.29 20.20 5.88
CA ASP A 201 -10.40 20.81 5.17
C ASP A 201 -11.21 21.68 6.15
N THR A 202 -11.49 22.90 5.70
CA THR A 202 -12.30 23.89 6.42
C THR A 202 -13.43 24.42 5.55
N GLN A 203 -13.52 23.97 4.28
CA GLN A 203 -14.52 24.40 3.32
C GLN A 203 -15.80 23.57 3.44
N ASP A 204 -15.69 22.26 3.68
CA ASP A 204 -16.87 21.47 4.00
C ASP A 204 -17.29 21.70 5.46
N LEU A 205 -18.38 22.45 5.64
CA LEU A 205 -18.94 22.72 6.96
C LEU A 205 -19.77 21.54 7.52
N HIS A 206 -20.15 20.60 6.66
CA HIS A 206 -20.93 19.42 7.03
C HIS A 206 -20.04 18.27 7.49
N ASP A 207 -18.83 18.16 6.94
CA ASP A 207 -17.80 17.25 7.39
C ASP A 207 -16.79 17.95 8.33
N PRO A 208 -16.85 17.69 9.65
CA PRO A 208 -15.89 18.24 10.60
C PRO A 208 -14.64 17.36 10.77
N GLU A 209 -14.54 16.23 10.08
CA GLU A 209 -13.44 15.27 10.22
C GLU A 209 -12.10 15.94 9.87
N GLN A 210 -11.13 15.80 10.77
CA GLN A 210 -9.73 16.17 10.56
C GLN A 210 -8.90 14.93 10.29
N ARG A 211 -8.13 14.98 9.22
CA ARG A 211 -7.37 13.86 8.66
C ARG A 211 -6.06 13.65 9.41
N ALA A 212 -5.65 12.39 9.51
CA ALA A 212 -4.53 11.94 10.32
C ALA A 212 -3.55 11.04 9.55
N TRP A 213 -2.40 10.79 10.15
CA TRP A 213 -1.41 9.80 9.71
C TRP A 213 -0.82 9.09 10.92
N VAL A 214 -0.40 7.83 10.75
CA VAL A 214 0.35 7.09 11.77
C VAL A 214 1.35 6.15 11.12
N CYS A 215 2.52 6.05 11.73
CA CYS A 215 3.65 5.23 11.29
C CYS A 215 4.13 4.34 12.43
N VAL A 216 4.54 3.12 12.07
CA VAL A 216 5.31 2.19 12.90
C VAL A 216 6.69 2.05 12.27
N HIS A 217 7.73 2.43 13.00
CA HIS A 217 9.11 2.23 12.62
C HIS A 217 9.72 1.08 13.43
N ALA A 218 10.44 0.18 12.76
CA ALA A 218 11.19 -0.87 13.42
C ALA A 218 12.63 -0.95 12.91
N ALA A 219 13.58 -0.64 13.78
CA ALA A 219 14.99 -0.57 13.42
C ALA A 219 15.49 -1.90 12.82
N GLY A 220 16.23 -1.82 11.71
CA GLY A 220 16.75 -2.98 10.98
C GLY A 220 15.67 -3.89 10.37
N ALA A 221 14.45 -3.39 10.20
CA ALA A 221 13.39 -4.04 9.42
C ALA A 221 12.84 -3.04 8.40
N TYR A 222 11.64 -2.53 8.62
CA TYR A 222 10.96 -1.59 7.75
C TYR A 222 10.13 -0.60 8.58
N GLN A 223 9.68 0.47 7.93
CA GLN A 223 8.69 1.40 8.46
C GLN A 223 7.41 1.26 7.66
N ALA A 224 6.27 1.19 8.34
CA ALA A 224 4.96 1.19 7.72
C ALA A 224 4.19 2.44 8.17
N CYS A 225 3.44 3.06 7.26
CA CYS A 225 2.61 4.21 7.53
C CYS A 225 1.21 4.03 6.92
N THR A 226 0.20 4.58 7.58
CA THR A 226 -1.15 4.69 7.06
C THR A 226 -1.65 6.13 7.12
N THR A 227 -2.58 6.47 6.24
CA THR A 227 -3.29 7.75 6.25
C THR A 227 -4.67 7.62 5.59
N HIS A 228 -5.52 8.59 5.84
CA HIS A 228 -6.75 8.85 5.08
C HIS A 228 -6.78 10.35 4.78
N LEU A 229 -6.72 10.74 3.50
CA LEU A 229 -6.62 12.15 3.10
C LEU A 229 -8.01 12.77 2.87
N ALA A 230 -8.08 14.10 2.81
CA ALA A 230 -9.33 14.82 2.62
C ALA A 230 -10.03 14.43 1.30
N ASN A 231 -11.35 14.23 1.32
CA ASN A 231 -12.14 13.80 0.16
C ASN A 231 -12.88 14.94 -0.56
N THR A 232 -13.11 16.06 0.12
CA THR A 232 -13.94 17.19 -0.34
C THR A 232 -13.15 18.25 -1.11
N VAL A 233 -11.92 18.52 -0.69
CA VAL A 233 -11.05 19.55 -1.28
C VAL A 233 -9.74 18.91 -1.75
N PRO A 234 -9.62 18.59 -3.06
CA PRO A 234 -8.44 17.90 -3.59
C PRO A 234 -7.10 18.61 -3.33
N GLY A 235 -7.11 19.95 -3.22
CA GLY A 235 -5.91 20.72 -2.89
C GLY A 235 -5.42 20.49 -1.45
N VAL A 236 -6.33 20.25 -0.51
CA VAL A 236 -6.00 19.89 0.88
C VAL A 236 -5.42 18.47 0.90
N ALA A 237 -6.08 17.52 0.25
CA ALA A 237 -5.60 16.14 0.13
C ALA A 237 -4.17 16.09 -0.44
N PHE A 238 -3.91 16.85 -1.50
CA PHE A 238 -2.59 16.95 -2.11
C PHE A 238 -1.53 17.47 -1.14
N LYS A 239 -1.83 18.53 -0.37
CA LYS A 239 -0.91 19.06 0.65
C LYS A 239 -0.66 18.07 1.80
N GLN A 240 -1.69 17.33 2.22
CA GLN A 240 -1.56 16.28 3.24
C GLN A 240 -0.65 15.14 2.74
N CYS A 241 -0.83 14.69 1.49
CA CYS A 241 0.07 13.75 0.84
C CYS A 241 1.52 14.29 0.81
N GLN A 242 1.73 15.54 0.39
CA GLN A 242 3.06 16.16 0.41
C GLN A 242 3.67 16.22 1.82
N TYR A 243 2.86 16.49 2.85
CA TYR A 243 3.32 16.47 4.23
C TYR A 243 3.76 15.06 4.66
N LEU A 244 2.98 14.03 4.32
CA LEU A 244 3.33 12.65 4.66
C LEU A 244 4.69 12.24 4.09
N PHE A 245 4.88 12.41 2.79
CA PHE A 245 6.10 11.98 2.09
C PHE A 245 7.28 12.95 2.21
N GLY A 246 7.02 14.23 2.44
CA GLY A 246 8.03 15.29 2.49
C GLY A 246 8.44 15.72 3.91
N VAL A 247 7.64 15.41 4.93
CA VAL A 247 7.88 15.86 6.31
C VAL A 247 7.78 14.71 7.31
N ALA A 248 6.64 14.02 7.40
CA ALA A 248 6.40 13.02 8.45
C ALA A 248 7.34 11.81 8.32
N ILE A 249 7.36 11.17 7.14
CA ILE A 249 8.21 10.00 6.88
C ILE A 249 9.70 10.36 6.97
N PRO A 250 10.21 11.41 6.27
CA PRO A 250 11.61 11.80 6.39
C PRO A 250 12.00 12.20 7.82
N GLY A 251 11.13 12.90 8.55
CA GLY A 251 11.41 13.28 9.94
C GLY A 251 11.57 12.08 10.86
N LEU A 252 10.82 11.00 10.63
CA LEU A 252 11.00 9.75 11.37
C LEU A 252 12.30 9.04 10.97
N HIS A 253 12.68 9.05 9.69
CA HIS A 253 13.99 8.55 9.25
C HIS A 253 15.16 9.31 9.89
N ASP A 254 15.06 10.63 9.99
CA ASP A 254 16.11 11.46 10.60
C ASP A 254 16.30 11.15 12.09
N ARG A 255 15.22 10.84 12.81
CA ARG A 255 15.24 10.57 14.26
C ARG A 255 15.52 9.12 14.63
N ALA A 256 14.94 8.18 13.88
CA ALA A 256 14.98 6.74 14.20
C ALA A 256 15.94 5.94 13.30
N GLY A 257 16.48 6.58 12.24
CA GLY A 257 17.31 5.96 11.23
C GLY A 257 16.51 5.56 9.99
N TYR A 258 17.17 5.51 8.84
CA TYR A 258 16.54 5.06 7.60
C TYR A 258 16.28 3.55 7.62
N VAL A 259 15.08 3.16 7.19
CA VAL A 259 14.71 1.78 6.86
C VAL A 259 13.83 1.80 5.61
N PRO A 260 13.79 0.70 4.82
CA PRO A 260 12.82 0.56 3.74
C PRO A 260 11.41 0.88 4.25
N THR A 261 10.68 1.72 3.54
CA THR A 261 9.41 2.29 4.02
C THR A 261 8.28 1.96 3.08
N VAL A 262 7.11 1.69 3.64
CA VAL A 262 5.84 1.60 2.93
C VAL A 262 4.81 2.52 3.57
N ALA A 263 4.06 3.22 2.74
CA ALA A 263 2.90 4.00 3.13
C ALA A 263 1.71 3.57 2.28
N ALA A 264 0.56 3.35 2.90
CA ALA A 264 -0.66 2.98 2.20
C ALA A 264 -1.89 3.65 2.81
N GLY A 265 -2.95 3.80 2.05
CA GLY A 265 -4.13 4.53 2.50
C GLY A 265 -5.09 4.84 1.38
N ASP A 266 -6.25 5.36 1.77
CA ASP A 266 -7.16 6.08 0.89
C ASP A 266 -6.69 7.52 0.77
N PHE A 267 -6.18 7.85 -0.42
CA PHE A 267 -5.58 9.15 -0.66
C PHE A 267 -6.60 10.16 -1.16
N ASN A 268 -7.82 9.75 -1.52
CA ASN A 268 -8.82 10.64 -2.15
C ASN A 268 -8.24 11.47 -3.32
N LEU A 269 -7.21 10.95 -3.96
CA LEU A 269 -6.48 11.56 -5.06
C LEU A 269 -6.40 10.50 -6.14
N LEU A 270 -7.07 10.72 -7.28
CA LEU A 270 -6.89 9.89 -8.47
C LEU A 270 -5.47 10.14 -9.05
N GLU A 271 -5.38 10.43 -10.35
CA GLU A 271 -4.10 10.72 -11.05
C GLU A 271 -3.22 11.80 -10.37
N ARG A 272 -3.78 12.65 -9.50
CA ARG A 272 -3.02 13.65 -8.73
C ARG A 272 -2.09 13.07 -7.67
N ALA A 273 -2.30 11.84 -7.21
CA ALA A 273 -1.40 11.19 -6.25
C ALA A 273 0.04 11.11 -6.80
N GLN A 274 0.19 11.04 -8.13
CA GLN A 274 1.49 11.00 -8.81
C GLN A 274 2.32 12.27 -8.56
N GLY A 275 1.67 13.42 -8.39
CA GLY A 275 2.35 14.69 -8.16
C GLY A 275 2.83 14.91 -6.72
N CYS A 276 2.35 14.11 -5.74
CA CYS A 276 2.73 14.25 -4.34
C CYS A 276 3.60 13.09 -3.83
N ILE A 277 3.55 11.91 -4.46
CA ILE A 277 4.43 10.78 -4.17
C ILE A 277 5.72 10.92 -5.01
N PRO A 278 6.92 11.08 -4.41
CA PRO A 278 8.14 11.33 -5.18
C PRO A 278 8.58 10.14 -6.05
N GLU A 279 8.38 10.23 -7.37
CA GLU A 279 8.53 9.09 -8.31
C GLU A 279 9.93 8.46 -8.41
N ARG A 280 10.98 9.20 -8.02
CA ARG A 280 12.35 8.66 -7.99
C ARG A 280 12.68 7.95 -6.69
N ALA A 281 11.97 8.28 -5.61
CA ALA A 281 12.23 7.73 -4.29
C ALA A 281 11.24 6.60 -3.94
N TYR A 282 10.10 6.53 -4.64
CA TYR A 282 9.05 5.56 -4.38
C TYR A 282 8.61 4.81 -5.63
N VAL A 283 8.38 3.50 -5.46
CA VAL A 283 7.52 2.70 -6.33
C VAL A 283 6.10 2.73 -5.80
N ARG A 284 5.10 2.54 -6.66
CA ARG A 284 3.68 2.60 -6.27
C ARG A 284 2.81 1.57 -7.00
N ALA A 285 1.71 1.21 -6.36
CA ALA A 285 0.58 0.49 -6.93
C ALA A 285 -0.72 1.08 -6.39
N ASP A 286 -1.80 0.97 -7.15
CA ASP A 286 -3.11 1.50 -6.81
C ASP A 286 -4.23 0.55 -7.25
N ASP A 287 -5.46 0.86 -6.83
CA ASP A 287 -6.68 0.15 -7.21
C ASP A 287 -7.35 0.70 -8.48
N GLY A 288 -6.69 1.62 -9.20
CA GLY A 288 -7.27 2.40 -10.30
C GLY A 288 -8.24 3.50 -9.84
N ALA A 289 -8.38 3.71 -8.53
CA ALA A 289 -9.23 4.73 -7.93
C ALA A 289 -8.43 5.55 -6.91
N VAL A 290 -8.75 5.44 -5.62
CA VAL A 290 -8.24 6.33 -4.56
C VAL A 290 -7.35 5.63 -3.55
N GLN A 291 -7.22 4.30 -3.60
CA GLN A 291 -6.35 3.57 -2.68
C GLN A 291 -4.96 3.37 -3.28
N TYR A 292 -3.94 3.69 -2.49
CA TYR A 292 -2.54 3.61 -2.91
C TYR A 292 -1.70 2.82 -1.92
N VAL A 293 -0.70 2.13 -2.45
CA VAL A 293 0.48 1.66 -1.73
C VAL A 293 1.71 2.26 -2.39
N ALA A 294 2.53 2.97 -1.62
CA ALA A 294 3.82 3.51 -2.03
C ALA A 294 4.92 2.91 -1.16
N ALA A 295 6.02 2.49 -1.77
CA ALA A 295 7.18 1.96 -1.05
C ALA A 295 8.47 2.60 -1.54
N THR A 296 9.46 2.77 -0.66
CA THR A 296 10.78 3.30 -1.07
C THR A 296 11.40 2.43 -2.14
N ALA A 297 12.29 3.01 -2.96
CA ALA A 297 12.96 2.36 -4.09
C ALA A 297 13.85 1.15 -3.70
N ASP A 298 14.02 0.87 -2.41
CA ASP A 298 14.54 -0.42 -1.91
C ASP A 298 13.61 -1.59 -2.24
N HIS A 299 12.39 -1.33 -2.73
CA HIS A 299 11.43 -2.33 -3.14
C HIS A 299 11.12 -2.26 -4.65
N ALA A 300 10.70 -3.39 -5.19
CA ALA A 300 10.00 -3.49 -6.45
C ALA A 300 8.58 -4.02 -6.23
N VAL A 301 7.60 -3.43 -6.91
CA VAL A 301 6.25 -4.00 -6.98
C VAL A 301 6.30 -5.24 -7.88
N ILE A 302 6.02 -6.40 -7.29
CA ILE A 302 6.01 -7.68 -8.02
C ILE A 302 4.59 -8.23 -8.24
N GLY A 303 3.58 -7.58 -7.66
CA GLY A 303 2.18 -7.89 -7.91
C GLY A 303 1.24 -6.98 -7.14
N SER A 304 0.06 -6.72 -7.71
CA SER A 304 -1.05 -6.02 -7.07
C SER A 304 -2.38 -6.69 -7.43
N SER A 305 -3.35 -6.64 -6.52
CA SER A 305 -4.68 -7.16 -6.75
C SER A 305 -5.72 -6.41 -5.90
N ALA A 306 -6.83 -6.04 -6.53
CA ALA A 306 -8.04 -5.65 -5.82
C ALA A 306 -8.77 -6.91 -5.32
N LEU A 307 -9.20 -6.89 -4.06
CA LEU A 307 -9.88 -7.97 -3.37
C LEU A 307 -11.33 -7.56 -3.12
N ASP A 308 -12.26 -8.45 -3.48
CA ASP A 308 -13.68 -8.24 -3.19
C ASP A 308 -13.95 -8.35 -1.68
N LEU A 309 -14.55 -7.30 -1.12
CA LEU A 309 -15.00 -7.25 0.27
C LEU A 309 -16.50 -7.54 0.40
N GLN A 310 -17.11 -8.25 -0.55
CA GLN A 310 -18.48 -8.76 -0.48
C GLN A 310 -19.51 -7.66 -0.21
N GLN A 311 -19.27 -6.46 -0.75
CA GLN A 311 -20.10 -5.28 -0.54
C GLN A 311 -20.29 -4.96 0.96
N SER A 312 -19.31 -5.28 1.81
CA SER A 312 -19.31 -4.87 3.22
C SER A 312 -18.84 -3.43 3.42
N THR A 313 -18.18 -2.88 2.41
CA THR A 313 -17.73 -1.50 2.23
C THR A 313 -17.83 -1.20 0.73
N ASP A 314 -17.77 0.07 0.34
CA ASP A 314 -17.74 0.51 -1.07
C ASP A 314 -16.34 0.51 -1.68
N HIS A 315 -15.30 0.24 -0.89
CA HIS A 315 -13.94 0.07 -1.37
C HIS A 315 -13.56 -1.41 -1.56
N PRO A 316 -12.77 -1.76 -2.59
CA PRO A 316 -12.07 -3.04 -2.58
C PRO A 316 -10.99 -3.05 -1.49
N GLY A 317 -10.42 -4.22 -1.20
CA GLY A 317 -9.12 -4.29 -0.52
C GLY A 317 -7.98 -4.25 -1.54
N LEU A 318 -6.95 -3.45 -1.30
CA LEU A 318 -5.77 -3.39 -2.17
C LEU A 318 -4.62 -4.20 -1.57
N LEU A 319 -4.30 -5.35 -2.17
CA LEU A 319 -3.16 -6.18 -1.79
C LEU A 319 -1.98 -5.97 -2.75
N VAL A 320 -0.82 -5.63 -2.21
CA VAL A 320 0.42 -5.39 -2.97
C VAL A 320 1.55 -6.24 -2.41
N SER A 321 2.30 -6.88 -3.30
CA SER A 321 3.50 -7.66 -2.96
C SER A 321 4.76 -6.92 -3.41
N LEU A 322 5.70 -6.76 -2.49
CA LEU A 322 6.93 -6.00 -2.67
C LEU A 322 8.14 -6.92 -2.49
N ALA A 323 9.02 -7.00 -3.47
CA ALA A 323 10.33 -7.65 -3.32
C ALA A 323 11.37 -6.62 -2.89
N GLY A 324 12.32 -7.00 -2.03
CA GLY A 324 13.49 -6.18 -1.75
C GLY A 324 14.48 -6.19 -2.91
N ASN A 325 15.09 -5.04 -3.19
CA ASN A 325 16.14 -4.83 -4.18
C ASN A 325 17.55 -4.97 -3.59
#